data_AF-E2BYI2-F1
#
_entry.id   AF-E2BYI2-F1
#
_cell.length_a   1.000
_cell.length_b   1.000
_cell.length_c   1.000
_cell.angle_alpha   90.00
_cell.angle_beta   90.00
_cell.angle_gamma   90.00
#
_symmetry.space_group_name_H-M   'P 1'
#
loop_
_entity.id
_entity.type
_entity.pdbx_description
1 polymer ?
#
loop_
_entity_poly.entity_id
_entity_poly.type
_entity_poly.pdbx_seq_one_letter_code
_entity_poly.pdbx_strand_id
1 'polypeptide(L)'
;LVTEAPRGTYLLIDGRRLDPGNQFVPVKEGSELILECAAEGGNPPPVLAWGMTLSQATLDGPEQPPDNLTVSPSTSGGSSKAHLKVLRGHHNATIVCVARHITLTVPMNASILLDVQYR
;
A
#
# COMPACT_ATOMS: atom_id res chain seq x y z
N LEU A 1 -9.58 2.26 -30.40
CA LEU A 1 -8.90 2.60 -29.13
C LEU A 1 -7.92 1.48 -28.83
N VAL A 2 -6.62 1.73 -28.73
CA VAL A 2 -5.63 0.68 -28.43
C VAL A 2 -5.52 0.60 -26.91
N THR A 3 -5.84 -0.56 -26.35
CA THR A 3 -5.67 -0.82 -24.91
C THR A 3 -4.33 -1.50 -24.67
N GLU A 4 -3.59 -1.01 -23.69
CA GLU A 4 -2.29 -1.57 -23.30
C GLU A 4 -2.38 -2.06 -21.86
N ALA A 5 -1.88 -3.28 -21.60
CA ALA A 5 -1.89 -3.83 -20.25
C ALA A 5 -0.77 -3.20 -19.40
N PRO A 6 -1.02 -2.92 -18.11
CA PRO A 6 0.04 -2.56 -17.19
C PRO A 6 1.00 -3.74 -17.00
N ARG A 7 2.29 -3.45 -16.81
CA ARG A 7 3.35 -4.48 -16.65
C ARG A 7 3.49 -4.96 -15.22
N GLY A 8 3.14 -4.12 -14.26
CA GLY A 8 3.25 -4.40 -12.84
C GLY A 8 2.86 -3.20 -11.99
N THR A 9 2.78 -3.42 -10.68
CA THR A 9 2.62 -2.38 -9.67
C THR A 9 3.73 -2.51 -8.65
N TYR A 10 4.14 -1.37 -8.08
CA TYR A 10 5.16 -1.31 -7.05
C TYR A 10 4.81 -0.23 -6.03
N LEU A 11 5.36 -0.40 -4.83
CA LEU A 11 5.25 0.55 -3.74
C LEU A 11 6.52 1.40 -3.66
N LEU A 12 6.36 2.65 -3.27
CA LEU A 12 7.43 3.56 -2.93
C LEU A 12 7.23 4.09 -1.50
N ILE A 13 8.34 4.26 -0.80
CA ILE A 13 8.43 4.97 0.48
C ILE A 13 9.49 6.05 0.31
N ASP A 14 9.15 7.30 0.63
CA ASP A 14 10.03 8.46 0.46
C ASP A 14 10.63 8.56 -0.96
N GLY A 15 9.81 8.22 -1.98
CA GLY A 15 10.19 8.23 -3.39
C GLY A 15 11.10 7.08 -3.83
N ARG A 16 11.41 6.12 -2.95
CA ARG A 16 12.23 4.95 -3.26
C ARG A 16 11.35 3.74 -3.48
N ARG A 17 11.48 3.11 -4.65
CA ARG A 17 10.81 1.84 -4.97
C ARG A 17 11.26 0.74 -4.01
N LEU A 18 10.30 0.01 -3.47
CA LEU A 18 10.55 -1.17 -2.66
C LEU A 18 10.83 -2.38 -3.55
N ASP A 19 11.82 -3.16 -3.17
CA ASP A 19 12.14 -4.42 -3.84
C ASP A 19 11.06 -5.46 -3.51
N PRO A 20 10.55 -6.22 -4.50
CA PRO A 20 9.53 -7.25 -4.27
C PRO A 20 9.96 -8.33 -3.27
N GLY A 21 11.28 -8.52 -3.10
CA GLY A 21 11.86 -9.49 -2.17
C GLY A 21 11.97 -8.99 -0.71
N ASN A 22 11.82 -7.69 -0.46
CA ASN A 22 11.87 -7.12 0.88
C ASN A 22 10.52 -6.51 1.26
N GLN A 23 9.63 -7.36 1.75
CA GLN A 23 8.27 -6.97 2.12
C GLN A 23 8.22 -6.39 3.55
N PHE A 24 9.29 -6.47 4.33
CA PHE A 24 9.32 -5.98 5.71
C PHE A 24 9.80 -4.52 5.76
N VAL A 25 8.92 -3.63 6.23
CA VAL A 25 9.20 -2.19 6.33
C VAL A 25 9.30 -1.79 7.80
N PRO A 26 10.50 -1.49 8.32
CA PRO A 26 10.65 -0.98 9.67
C PRO A 26 10.13 0.46 9.75
N VAL A 27 9.22 0.71 10.68
CA VAL A 27 8.61 2.03 10.92
C VAL A 27 8.60 2.35 12.41
N LYS A 28 8.66 3.62 12.76
CA LYS A 28 8.66 4.03 14.18
C LYS A 28 7.22 4.23 14.68
N GLU A 29 6.92 3.79 15.90
CA GLU A 29 5.64 4.15 16.52
C GLU A 29 5.47 5.69 16.58
N GLY A 30 4.28 6.17 16.23
CA GLY A 30 3.91 7.59 16.24
C GLY A 30 4.37 8.39 15.02
N SER A 31 5.17 7.82 14.11
CA SER A 31 5.55 8.50 12.87
C SER A 31 4.41 8.52 11.85
N GLU A 32 4.48 9.45 10.90
CA GLU A 32 3.66 9.43 9.69
C GLU A 32 4.42 8.69 8.59
N LEU A 33 3.81 7.63 8.04
CA LEU A 33 4.31 6.88 6.91
C LEU A 33 3.57 7.32 5.64
N ILE A 34 4.32 7.73 4.62
CA ILE A 34 3.77 8.08 3.31
C ILE A 34 4.13 6.97 2.33
N LEU A 35 3.10 6.33 1.79
CA LEU A 35 3.20 5.29 0.78
C LEU A 35 2.74 5.84 -0.56
N GLU A 36 3.44 5.47 -1.63
CA GLU A 36 2.97 5.67 -2.98
C GLU A 36 2.89 4.32 -3.69
N CYS A 37 1.80 4.10 -4.39
CA CYS A 37 1.65 2.96 -5.28
C CYS A 37 1.64 3.49 -6.70
N ALA A 38 2.42 2.87 -7.57
CA ALA A 38 2.46 3.20 -8.98
C ALA A 38 2.30 1.94 -9.83
N ALA A 39 1.69 2.10 -10.99
CA ALA A 39 1.60 1.06 -12.01
C ALA A 39 2.46 1.42 -13.23
N GLU A 40 3.12 0.41 -13.78
CA GLU A 40 3.97 0.56 -14.96
C GLU A 40 3.15 0.44 -16.24
N GLY A 41 2.82 1.57 -16.86
CA GLY A 41 2.03 1.63 -18.08
C GLY A 41 0.54 1.34 -17.83
N GLY A 42 -0.14 0.89 -18.88
CA GLY A 42 -1.60 0.76 -18.89
C GLY A 42 -2.26 1.88 -19.67
N ASN A 43 -3.09 1.51 -20.65
CA ASN A 43 -3.92 2.45 -21.38
C ASN A 43 -5.34 1.88 -21.50
N PRO A 44 -6.37 2.49 -20.87
CA PRO A 44 -6.28 3.66 -19.97
C PRO A 44 -5.47 3.37 -18.69
N PRO A 45 -5.11 4.38 -17.90
CA PRO A 45 -4.50 4.16 -16.59
C PRO A 45 -5.25 3.15 -15.71
N PRO A 46 -4.54 2.28 -14.98
CA PRO A 46 -5.18 1.36 -14.03
C PRO A 46 -5.76 2.12 -12.84
N VAL A 47 -6.83 1.57 -12.28
CA VAL A 47 -7.43 2.03 -11.04
C VAL A 47 -6.69 1.39 -9.87
N LEU A 48 -6.11 2.23 -9.01
CA LEU A 48 -5.39 1.79 -7.81
C LEU A 48 -6.30 1.90 -6.58
N ALA A 49 -6.33 0.85 -5.77
CA ALA A 49 -7.03 0.80 -4.51
C ALA A 49 -6.10 0.33 -3.39
N TRP A 50 -6.29 0.86 -2.19
CA TRP A 50 -5.53 0.48 -1.00
C TRP A 50 -6.34 -0.44 -0.10
N GLY A 51 -5.66 -1.34 0.59
CA GLY A 51 -6.21 -2.14 1.67
C GLY A 51 -5.18 -2.34 2.78
N MET A 52 -5.66 -2.48 4.01
CA MET A 52 -4.84 -2.82 5.16
C MET A 52 -5.45 -4.03 5.87
N THR A 53 -4.59 -4.92 6.36
CA THR A 53 -4.99 -6.07 7.17
C THR A 53 -4.17 -6.03 8.46
N LEU A 54 -4.84 -5.82 9.58
CA LEU A 54 -4.23 -5.82 10.90
C LEU A 54 -3.88 -7.24 11.33
N SER A 55 -2.86 -7.38 12.18
CA SER A 55 -2.50 -8.68 12.75
C SER A 55 -3.60 -9.18 13.71
N GLN A 56 -3.81 -10.49 13.78
CA GLN A 56 -4.83 -11.08 14.66
C GLN A 56 -4.58 -10.76 16.14
N ALA A 57 -3.32 -10.69 16.57
CA ALA A 57 -2.94 -10.28 17.92
C ALA A 57 -3.39 -8.84 18.26
N THR A 58 -3.54 -8.00 17.24
CA THR A 58 -4.08 -6.65 17.38
C THR A 58 -5.61 -6.65 17.49
N LEU A 59 -6.30 -7.59 16.84
CA LEU A 59 -7.76 -7.67 16.81
C LEU A 59 -8.36 -8.18 18.14
N ASP A 60 -7.61 -8.96 18.91
CA ASP A 60 -8.04 -9.48 20.22
C ASP A 60 -7.84 -8.46 21.37
N GLY A 61 -7.29 -7.28 21.09
CA GLY A 61 -7.10 -6.21 22.07
C GLY A 61 -8.38 -5.40 22.35
N PRO A 62 -8.52 -4.80 23.55
CA PRO A 62 -9.69 -3.96 23.89
C PRO A 62 -9.79 -2.67 23.06
N GLU A 63 -8.72 -2.29 22.36
CA GLU A 63 -8.65 -1.14 21.44
C GLU A 63 -8.07 -1.63 20.11
N GLN A 64 -8.94 -1.98 19.15
CA GLN A 64 -8.51 -2.23 17.79
C GLN A 64 -8.02 -0.89 17.21
N PRO A 65 -6.76 -0.78 16.73
CA PRO A 65 -6.31 0.46 16.13
C PRO A 65 -7.16 0.73 14.88
N PRO A 66 -7.58 1.98 14.68
CA PRO A 66 -8.27 2.34 13.45
C PRO A 66 -7.36 2.09 12.25
N ASP A 67 -7.96 1.62 11.15
CA ASP A 67 -7.33 1.58 9.83
C ASP A 67 -7.12 3.05 9.38
N ASN A 68 -6.08 3.69 9.92
CA ASN A 68 -5.75 5.10 9.74
C ASN A 68 -5.14 5.39 8.37
N LEU A 69 -5.42 4.55 7.37
CA LEU A 69 -4.89 4.69 6.03
C LEU A 69 -5.72 5.72 5.26
N THR A 70 -5.18 6.92 5.11
CA THR A 70 -5.83 8.02 4.41
C THR A 70 -5.31 8.07 2.98
N VAL A 71 -6.17 7.81 2.00
CA VAL A 71 -5.81 7.85 0.58
C VAL A 71 -5.91 9.28 0.07
N SER A 72 -4.80 9.81 -0.42
CA SER A 72 -4.74 11.09 -1.10
C SER A 72 -5.31 10.95 -2.52
N PRO A 73 -6.00 11.99 -3.04
CA PRO A 73 -6.53 11.96 -4.40
C PRO A 73 -5.40 11.68 -5.40
N SER A 74 -5.61 10.71 -6.30
CA SER A 74 -4.62 10.26 -7.27
C SER A 74 -4.08 11.43 -8.08
N THR A 75 -2.79 11.74 -7.91
CA THR A 75 -2.15 12.92 -8.53
C THR A 75 -1.71 12.68 -9.97
N SER A 76 -1.58 11.42 -10.39
CA SER A 76 -1.20 11.06 -11.75
C SER A 76 -1.95 9.81 -12.19
N GLY A 77 -2.35 9.74 -13.47
CA GLY A 77 -3.11 8.62 -14.04
C GLY A 77 -2.27 7.33 -14.09
N GLY A 78 -2.05 6.71 -12.93
CA GLY A 78 -1.18 5.56 -12.75
C GLY A 78 -0.46 5.51 -11.39
N SER A 79 -0.57 6.55 -10.54
CA SER A 79 -0.09 6.49 -9.15
C SER A 79 -1.10 7.03 -8.13
N SER A 80 -1.04 6.50 -6.91
CA SER A 80 -1.89 6.85 -5.77
C SER A 80 -1.05 6.91 -4.50
N LYS A 81 -1.32 7.90 -3.63
CA LYS A 81 -0.61 8.08 -2.37
C LYS A 81 -1.52 7.76 -1.19
N ALA A 82 -0.97 7.16 -0.15
CA ALA A 82 -1.64 6.90 1.11
C ALA A 82 -0.78 7.35 2.29
N HIS A 83 -1.44 7.92 3.30
CA HIS A 83 -0.83 8.40 4.53
C HIS A 83 -1.30 7.50 5.67
N LEU A 84 -0.37 7.03 6.49
CA LEU A 84 -0.67 6.22 7.66
C LEU A 84 0.01 6.83 8.90
N LYS A 85 -0.80 7.13 9.92
CA LYS A 85 -0.26 7.38 11.26
C LYS A 85 0.07 6.03 11.92
N VAL A 86 1.34 5.77 12.14
CA VAL A 86 1.83 4.49 12.68
C VAL A 86 1.49 4.39 14.17
N LEU A 87 0.77 3.34 14.54
CA LEU A 87 0.40 3.01 15.92
C LEU A 87 0.99 1.65 16.28
N ARG A 88 1.11 1.36 17.58
CA ARG A 88 1.63 0.07 18.03
C ARG A 88 0.88 -1.13 17.46
N GLY A 89 -0.45 -1.03 17.38
CA GLY A 89 -1.26 -2.11 16.83
C GLY A 89 -1.08 -2.36 15.32
N HIS A 90 -0.38 -1.49 14.59
CA HIS A 90 -0.06 -1.71 13.17
C HIS A 90 1.14 -2.64 12.96
N HIS A 91 1.78 -3.16 14.02
CA HIS A 91 2.83 -4.16 13.88
C HIS A 91 2.28 -5.45 13.28
N ASN A 92 3.03 -6.05 12.36
CA ASN A 92 2.59 -7.15 11.51
C ASN A 92 1.33 -6.86 10.68
N ALA A 93 0.94 -5.59 10.53
CA ALA A 93 -0.11 -5.24 9.59
C ALA A 93 0.44 -5.30 8.16
N THR A 94 -0.37 -5.81 7.24
CA THR A 94 -0.05 -5.85 5.81
C THR A 94 -0.80 -4.73 5.10
N ILE A 95 -0.09 -3.88 4.37
CA ILE A 95 -0.69 -2.90 3.47
C ILE A 95 -0.54 -3.41 2.05
N VAL A 96 -1.63 -3.38 1.29
CA VAL A 96 -1.68 -3.81 -0.10
C VAL A 96 -2.22 -2.69 -0.98
N CYS A 97 -1.54 -2.47 -2.10
CA CYS A 97 -2.08 -1.74 -3.23
C CYS A 97 -2.54 -2.74 -4.29
N VAL A 98 -3.76 -2.57 -4.77
CA VAL A 98 -4.43 -3.40 -5.78
C VAL A 98 -4.64 -2.56 -7.03
N ALA A 99 -4.02 -2.95 -8.12
CA ALA A 99 -4.17 -2.34 -9.44
C ALA A 99 -5.17 -3.14 -10.29
N ARG A 100 -6.27 -2.48 -10.67
CA ARG A 100 -7.31 -3.01 -11.56
C ARG A 100 -7.22 -2.36 -12.93
N HIS A 101 -7.32 -3.16 -13.98
CA HIS A 101 -7.32 -2.67 -15.35
C HIS A 101 -8.18 -3.56 -16.23
N ILE A 102 -8.79 -2.99 -17.27
CA ILE A 102 -9.74 -3.70 -18.15
C ILE A 102 -9.12 -4.89 -18.91
N THR A 103 -7.80 -4.90 -19.08
CA THR A 103 -7.07 -5.99 -19.75
C THR A 103 -6.63 -7.09 -18.79
N LEU A 104 -6.81 -6.92 -17.48
CA LEU A 104 -6.38 -7.88 -16.47
C LEU A 104 -7.57 -8.73 -16.00
N THR A 105 -7.42 -10.05 -16.08
CA THR A 105 -8.39 -11.00 -15.49
C THR A 105 -8.22 -11.11 -13.97
N VAL A 106 -6.99 -10.94 -13.48
CA VAL A 106 -6.63 -10.93 -12.05
C VAL A 106 -5.93 -9.60 -11.76
N PRO A 107 -6.32 -8.88 -10.71
CA PRO A 107 -5.65 -7.63 -10.35
C PRO A 107 -4.20 -7.88 -9.94
N MET A 108 -3.34 -6.90 -10.22
CA MET A 108 -1.95 -6.92 -9.79
C MET A 108 -1.85 -6.29 -8.41
N ASN A 109 -1.04 -6.85 -7.52
CA ASN A 109 -0.91 -6.37 -6.15
C ASN A 109 0.55 -6.08 -5.82
N ALA A 110 0.78 -5.06 -5.00
CA ALA A 110 2.04 -4.82 -4.31
C ALA A 110 1.74 -4.68 -2.82
N SER A 111 2.49 -5.38 -1.97
CA SER A 111 2.23 -5.42 -0.53
C SER A 111 3.50 -5.27 0.30
N ILE A 112 3.31 -4.74 1.50
CA ILE A 112 4.32 -4.64 2.55
C ILE A 112 3.74 -5.11 3.88
N LEU A 113 4.62 -5.58 4.75
CA LEU A 113 4.37 -5.92 6.13
C LEU A 113 5.11 -4.91 7.02
N LEU A 114 4.36 -4.29 7.92
CA LEU A 114 4.90 -3.27 8.82
C LEU A 114 5.58 -3.91 10.04
N ASP A 115 6.84 -3.55 10.25
CA ASP A 115 7.59 -3.86 11.46
C ASP A 115 7.67 -2.58 12.32
N VAL A 116 6.70 -2.41 13.22
CA VAL A 116 6.64 -1.22 14.09
C VAL A 116 7.64 -1.36 15.23
N GLN A 117 8.58 -0.43 15.30
CA GLN A 117 9.62 -0.33 16.32
C GLN A 117 9.14 0.55 17.48
N TYR A 118 9.06 -0.05 18.66
CA TYR A 118 8.76 0.63 19.93
C TYR A 118 10.07 1.03 20.61
N ARG A 119 10.19 2.29 21.03
CA ARG A 119 11.23 2.75 21.95
C ARG A 119 10.63 3.62 23.03
#